data_AF-A0AAE4P7S9-F1
#
_entry.id   AF-A0AAE4P7S9-F1
#
_cell.length_a   1.000
_cell.length_b   1.000
_cell.length_c   1.000
_cell.angle_alpha   90.00
_cell.angle_beta   90.00
_cell.angle_gamma   90.00
#
_symmetry.space_group_name_H-M   'P 1'
#
loop_
_entity.id
_entity.type
_entity.pdbx_description
1 polymer ?
#
loop_
_entity_poly.entity_id
_entity_poly.type
_entity_poly.pdbx_seq_one_letter_code
_entity_poly.pdbx_strand_id
1 'polypeptide(L)'
;MSDEEWVPYLPRVECRDFYVYIHKTPAGEPFYVGKGRGLRAYTKSDRSKGWRDVVGDGDYLVEIYRVGMTDEEARSLEAELIGSIGRKCDGSGPLVNTQINEKTFHWRRYYVVEDEAELLEALFHAENRV
;
A
#
# COMPACT_ATOMS: atom_id res chain seq x y z
N MET A 1 9.66 47.74 18.45
CA MET A 1 10.30 46.41 18.51
C MET A 1 9.24 45.47 19.03
N SER A 2 8.51 44.84 18.12
CA SER A 2 7.59 43.75 18.45
C SER A 2 8.40 42.47 18.37
N ASP A 3 8.64 41.86 19.52
CA ASP A 3 9.26 40.54 19.62
C ASP A 3 8.37 39.55 18.88
N GLU A 4 8.83 39.09 17.70
CA GLU A 4 8.25 37.96 17.01
C GLU A 4 8.56 36.71 17.84
N GLU A 5 7.58 36.28 18.64
CA GLU A 5 7.65 35.03 19.39
C GLU A 5 7.87 33.87 18.42
N TRP A 6 9.02 33.22 18.57
CA TRP A 6 9.39 32.01 17.86
C TRP A 6 8.45 30.88 18.26
N VAL A 7 7.52 30.50 17.38
CA VAL A 7 6.61 29.37 17.62
C VAL A 7 7.30 28.09 17.15
N PRO A 8 7.73 27.19 18.06
CA PRO A 8 8.39 25.95 17.66
C PRO A 8 7.40 25.07 16.90
N TYR A 9 7.88 24.53 15.78
CA TYR A 9 7.29 23.48 14.95
C TYR A 9 6.12 22.73 15.63
N LEU A 10 4.87 23.10 15.33
CA LEU A 10 3.73 22.27 15.69
C LEU A 10 3.90 20.93 14.95
N PRO A 11 3.82 19.79 15.65
CA PRO A 11 3.89 18.50 14.98
C PRO A 11 2.75 18.43 13.97
N ARG A 12 3.08 18.15 12.70
CA ARG A 12 2.07 17.94 11.66
C ARG A 12 1.21 16.75 12.09
N VAL A 13 -0.03 17.03 12.53
CA VAL A 13 -1.02 15.98 12.76
C VAL A 13 -1.33 15.38 11.40
N GLU A 14 -0.87 14.16 11.16
CA GLU A 14 -1.14 13.48 9.88
C GLU A 14 -2.63 13.17 9.76
N CYS A 15 -3.17 13.43 8.56
CA CYS A 15 -4.57 13.17 8.26
C CYS A 15 -4.81 11.65 8.16
N ARG A 16 -5.69 11.11 9.01
CA ARG A 16 -5.95 9.66 9.15
C ARG A 16 -7.28 9.22 8.53
N ASP A 17 -7.61 9.72 7.36
CA ASP A 17 -8.88 9.44 6.69
C ASP A 17 -8.70 8.62 5.40
N PHE A 18 -7.51 8.06 5.19
CA PHE A 18 -7.31 7.03 4.19
C PHE A 18 -7.86 5.69 4.67
N TYR A 19 -8.23 4.87 3.69
CA TYR A 19 -8.66 3.51 3.87
C TYR A 19 -8.18 2.65 2.69
N VAL A 20 -8.10 1.34 2.92
CA VAL A 20 -7.80 0.32 1.91
C VAL A 20 -9.06 -0.51 1.67
N TYR A 21 -9.31 -0.84 0.41
CA TYR A 21 -10.50 -1.56 -0.04
C TYR A 21 -10.16 -2.60 -1.11
N ILE A 22 -11.03 -3.60 -1.23
CA ILE A 22 -10.94 -4.68 -2.21
C ILE A 22 -12.21 -4.63 -3.04
N HIS A 23 -12.07 -4.60 -4.37
CA HIS A 23 -13.20 -4.88 -5.25
C HIS A 23 -13.25 -6.35 -5.60
N LYS A 24 -14.45 -6.89 -5.53
CA LYS A 24 -14.75 -8.28 -5.83
C LYS A 24 -15.78 -8.37 -6.94
N THR A 25 -15.71 -9.44 -7.72
CA THR A 25 -16.75 -9.78 -8.69
C THR A 25 -18.07 -10.02 -7.94
N PRO A 26 -19.23 -10.02 -8.61
CA PRO A 26 -20.49 -10.42 -7.98
C PRO A 26 -20.45 -11.83 -7.35
N ALA A 27 -19.55 -12.69 -7.82
CA ALA A 27 -19.29 -14.01 -7.25
C ALA A 27 -18.41 -13.99 -5.98
N GLY A 28 -17.89 -12.82 -5.59
CA GLY A 28 -17.06 -12.64 -4.40
C GLY A 28 -15.54 -12.78 -4.63
N GLU A 29 -15.10 -12.95 -5.86
CA GLU A 29 -13.67 -13.12 -6.18
C GLU A 29 -12.94 -11.78 -6.20
N PRO A 30 -11.82 -11.62 -5.46
CA PRO A 30 -11.05 -10.38 -5.49
C PRO A 30 -10.39 -10.18 -6.86
N PHE A 31 -10.56 -9.00 -7.43
CA PHE A 31 -9.90 -8.65 -8.70
C PHE A 31 -9.14 -7.33 -8.64
N TYR A 32 -9.31 -6.53 -7.58
CA TYR A 32 -8.59 -5.27 -7.44
C TYR A 32 -8.44 -4.87 -5.98
N VAL A 33 -7.27 -4.36 -5.61
CA VAL A 33 -7.01 -3.73 -4.32
C VAL A 33 -6.71 -2.26 -4.56
N GLY A 34 -7.28 -1.37 -3.74
CA GLY A 34 -7.03 0.05 -3.85
C GLY A 34 -6.97 0.74 -2.49
N LYS A 35 -6.31 1.88 -2.43
CA LYS A 35 -6.46 2.84 -1.32
C LYS A 35 -7.19 4.10 -1.75
N GLY A 36 -7.79 4.80 -0.78
CA GLY A 36 -8.59 5.99 -1.05
C GLY A 36 -9.02 6.78 0.16
N ARG A 37 -9.72 7.89 -0.13
CA ARG A 37 -10.48 8.73 0.80
C ARG A 37 -11.87 8.97 0.21
N GLY A 38 -12.82 9.38 1.04
CA GLY A 38 -14.18 9.70 0.61
C GLY A 38 -14.86 8.53 -0.11
N LEU A 39 -15.37 8.77 -1.33
CA LEU A 39 -16.15 7.79 -2.09
C LEU A 39 -15.32 6.97 -3.08
N ARG A 40 -13.97 7.04 -3.04
CA ARG A 40 -13.10 6.44 -4.08
C ARG A 40 -13.36 4.95 -4.31
N ALA A 41 -13.80 4.18 -3.33
CA ALA A 41 -14.12 2.76 -3.55
C ALA A 41 -15.41 2.55 -4.35
N TYR A 42 -16.34 3.50 -4.27
CA TYR A 42 -17.66 3.40 -4.85
C TYR A 42 -17.76 4.10 -6.22
N THR A 43 -16.68 4.72 -6.69
CA THR A 43 -16.64 5.42 -7.99
C THR A 43 -15.99 4.56 -9.08
N LYS A 44 -16.58 4.59 -10.27
CA LYS A 44 -16.05 3.97 -11.50
C LYS A 44 -15.06 4.88 -12.27
N SER A 45 -14.90 6.14 -11.85
CA SER A 45 -13.94 7.08 -12.45
C SER A 45 -12.49 6.68 -12.17
N ASP A 46 -11.57 7.07 -13.07
CA ASP A 46 -10.12 6.89 -12.94
C ASP A 46 -9.67 5.43 -12.76
N ARG A 47 -10.39 4.50 -13.39
CA ARG A 47 -10.07 3.06 -13.38
C ARG A 47 -9.25 2.63 -14.58
N SER A 48 -8.31 1.71 -14.34
CA SER A 48 -7.49 1.12 -15.38
C SER A 48 -8.35 0.39 -16.42
N LYS A 49 -7.79 0.16 -17.61
CA LYS A 49 -8.46 -0.66 -18.63
C LYS A 49 -8.81 -2.05 -18.08
N GLY A 50 -7.86 -2.73 -17.41
CA GLY A 50 -8.11 -4.05 -16.83
C GLY A 50 -9.23 -4.07 -15.79
N TRP A 51 -9.38 -3.01 -14.98
CA TRP A 51 -10.51 -2.88 -14.07
C TRP A 51 -11.83 -2.74 -14.82
N ARG A 52 -11.86 -1.90 -15.86
CA ARG A 52 -13.05 -1.70 -16.70
C ARG A 52 -13.43 -2.95 -17.48
N ASP A 53 -12.45 -3.75 -17.90
CA ASP A 53 -12.70 -5.01 -18.60
C ASP A 53 -13.33 -6.06 -17.67
N VAL A 54 -13.00 -6.06 -16.37
CA VAL A 54 -13.63 -6.97 -15.39
C VAL A 54 -15.05 -6.54 -15.05
N VAL A 55 -15.28 -5.23 -14.83
CA VAL A 55 -16.58 -4.72 -14.43
C VAL A 55 -17.54 -4.56 -15.61
N GLY A 56 -17.03 -4.18 -16.78
CA GLY A 56 -17.84 -3.81 -17.93
C GLY A 56 -18.90 -2.76 -17.57
N ASP A 57 -20.14 -3.03 -17.96
CA ASP A 57 -21.32 -2.25 -17.55
C ASP A 57 -21.97 -2.76 -16.24
N GLY A 58 -21.42 -3.83 -15.65
CA GLY A 58 -21.96 -4.49 -14.47
C GLY A 58 -21.60 -3.82 -13.14
N ASP A 59 -21.94 -4.54 -12.07
CA ASP A 59 -21.64 -4.15 -10.69
C ASP A 59 -20.43 -4.90 -10.13
N TYR A 60 -19.91 -4.37 -9.03
CA TYR A 60 -18.82 -4.95 -8.26
C TYR A 60 -19.13 -4.81 -6.77
N LEU A 61 -18.62 -5.74 -5.97
CA LEU A 61 -18.73 -5.67 -4.52
C LEU A 61 -17.55 -4.90 -3.96
N VAL A 62 -17.80 -4.07 -2.94
CA VAL A 62 -16.75 -3.33 -2.22
C VAL A 62 -16.61 -3.91 -0.83
N GLU A 63 -15.39 -4.33 -0.50
CA GLU A 63 -14.99 -4.65 0.86
C GLU A 63 -14.03 -3.58 1.36
N ILE A 64 -14.39 -2.92 2.46
CA ILE A 64 -13.47 -2.00 3.15
C ILE A 64 -12.60 -2.84 4.09
N TYR A 65 -11.33 -2.99 3.74
CA TYR A 65 -10.39 -3.83 4.47
C TYR A 65 -9.89 -3.14 5.76
N ARG A 66 -9.54 -1.86 5.68
CA ARG A 66 -9.11 -1.07 6.84
C ARG A 66 -9.35 0.42 6.64
N VAL A 67 -9.74 1.13 7.70
CA VAL A 67 -9.97 2.59 7.73
C VAL A 67 -9.08 3.27 8.77
N GLY A 68 -9.06 4.61 8.80
CA GLY A 68 -8.40 5.36 9.87
C GLY A 68 -6.87 5.42 9.72
N MET A 69 -6.40 5.40 8.47
CA MET A 69 -4.98 5.26 8.14
C MET A 69 -4.42 6.59 7.63
N THR A 70 -3.12 6.80 7.83
CA THR A 70 -2.37 7.82 7.09
C THR A 70 -2.22 7.37 5.63
N ASP A 71 -1.88 8.29 4.72
CA ASP A 71 -1.60 7.92 3.33
C ASP A 71 -0.50 6.87 3.23
N GLU A 72 0.49 6.95 4.13
CA GLU A 72 1.62 6.03 4.14
C GLU A 72 1.26 4.64 4.61
N GLU A 73 0.55 4.53 5.72
CA GLU A 73 0.05 3.25 6.20
C GLU A 73 -0.84 2.59 5.15
N ALA A 74 -1.76 3.35 4.53
CA ALA A 74 -2.68 2.81 3.51
C ALA A 74 -1.95 2.35 2.25
N ARG A 75 -0.88 3.04 1.85
CA ARG A 75 -0.03 2.66 0.71
C ARG A 75 0.76 1.38 0.97
N SER A 76 1.36 1.26 2.16
CA SER A 76 2.10 0.06 2.53
C SER A 76 1.18 -1.15 2.59
N LEU A 77 -0.01 -1.01 3.18
CA LEU A 77 -0.99 -2.10 3.25
C LEU A 77 -1.58 -2.45 1.88
N GLU A 78 -1.83 -1.47 1.00
CA GLU A 78 -2.22 -1.72 -0.39
C GLU A 78 -1.18 -2.58 -1.11
N ALA A 79 0.11 -2.27 -0.97
CA ALA A 79 1.19 -3.05 -1.57
C ALA A 79 1.28 -4.47 -1.00
N GLU A 80 1.20 -4.62 0.33
CA GLU A 80 1.21 -5.92 1.02
C GLU A 80 0.06 -6.84 0.55
N LEU A 81 -1.16 -6.29 0.44
CA LEU A 81 -2.32 -7.04 -0.05
C LEU A 81 -2.16 -7.43 -1.53
N ILE A 82 -1.62 -6.55 -2.38
CA ILE A 82 -1.38 -6.87 -3.78
C ILE A 82 -0.33 -7.99 -3.91
N GLY A 83 0.74 -7.94 -3.10
CA GLY A 83 1.79 -8.96 -3.08
C GLY A 83 1.30 -10.31 -2.56
N SER A 84 0.46 -10.32 -1.52
CA SER A 84 -0.06 -11.55 -0.92
C SER A 84 -1.15 -12.23 -1.76
N ILE A 85 -2.03 -11.46 -2.42
CA ILE A 85 -3.09 -12.03 -3.28
C ILE A 85 -2.55 -12.38 -4.68
N GLY A 86 -1.59 -11.60 -5.19
CA GLY A 86 -0.99 -11.80 -6.49
C GLY A 86 -1.75 -11.16 -7.65
N ARG A 87 -1.04 -10.88 -8.74
CA ARG A 87 -1.55 -10.15 -9.91
C ARG A 87 -1.67 -11.03 -11.14
N LYS A 88 -2.56 -10.60 -12.03
CA LYS A 88 -2.79 -11.28 -13.31
C LYS A 88 -1.62 -11.09 -14.28
N CYS A 89 -0.93 -9.94 -14.22
CA CYS A 89 0.14 -9.62 -15.19
C CYS A 89 1.41 -10.45 -15.01
N ASP A 90 1.70 -10.93 -13.79
CA ASP A 90 2.85 -11.78 -13.48
C ASP A 90 2.44 -13.25 -13.25
N GLY A 91 1.14 -13.57 -13.40
CA GLY A 91 0.59 -14.91 -13.22
C GLY A 91 0.50 -15.37 -11.76
N SER A 92 0.76 -14.49 -10.80
CA SER A 92 0.73 -14.83 -9.36
C SER A 92 -0.66 -14.82 -8.75
N GLY A 93 -1.65 -14.18 -9.38
CA GLY A 93 -3.01 -14.12 -8.83
C GLY A 93 -4.04 -13.39 -9.70
N PRO A 94 -5.22 -13.10 -9.15
CA PRO A 94 -6.37 -12.58 -9.91
C PRO A 94 -6.34 -11.06 -10.12
N LEU A 95 -5.51 -10.31 -9.40
CA LEU A 95 -5.62 -8.85 -9.36
C LEU A 95 -5.24 -8.18 -10.68
N VAL A 96 -6.06 -7.23 -11.13
CA VAL A 96 -5.82 -6.42 -12.35
C VAL A 96 -5.09 -5.10 -12.07
N ASN A 97 -4.53 -4.95 -10.86
CA ASN A 97 -3.65 -3.85 -10.49
C ASN A 97 -2.45 -3.77 -11.45
N THR A 98 -2.29 -2.64 -12.14
CA THR A 98 -1.23 -2.46 -13.16
C THR A 98 0.12 -2.10 -12.56
N GLN A 99 0.14 -1.51 -11.36
CA GLN A 99 1.34 -1.06 -10.68
C GLN A 99 1.18 -1.36 -9.18
N ILE A 100 2.29 -1.61 -8.51
CA ILE A 100 2.35 -1.61 -7.05
C ILE A 100 2.97 -0.27 -6.69
N ASN A 101 2.22 0.58 -6.00
CA ASN A 101 2.76 1.83 -5.48
C ASN A 101 3.52 1.57 -4.18
N GLU A 102 4.50 0.67 -4.24
CA GLU A 102 5.53 0.64 -3.22
C GLU A 102 6.26 1.98 -3.31
N LYS A 103 6.37 2.72 -2.20
CA LYS A 103 7.52 3.62 -2.11
C LYS A 103 8.73 2.71 -2.21
N THR A 104 9.42 2.69 -3.35
CA THR A 104 10.83 2.31 -3.35
C THR A 104 11.58 3.46 -2.67
N PHE A 105 11.47 3.57 -1.35
CA PHE A 105 12.64 3.99 -0.60
C PHE A 105 13.58 2.79 -0.72
N HIS A 106 14.52 2.88 -1.66
CA HIS A 106 15.47 1.82 -1.95
C HIS A 106 16.45 1.71 -0.78
N TRP A 107 16.05 1.05 0.31
CA TRP A 107 17.00 0.40 1.19
C TRP A 107 17.19 -1.00 0.61
N ARG A 108 18.30 -1.25 -0.09
CA ARG A 108 18.90 -2.57 0.10
C ARG A 108 19.12 -2.71 1.60
N ARG A 109 18.76 -3.85 2.19
CA ARG A 109 19.09 -4.24 3.58
C ARG A 109 18.50 -3.42 4.72
N TYR A 110 17.44 -3.95 5.29
CA TYR A 110 17.15 -4.00 6.71
C TYR A 110 16.32 -5.26 6.84
N TYR A 111 17.06 -6.35 7.02
CA TYR A 111 16.48 -7.59 7.48
C TYR A 111 15.63 -7.27 8.71
N VAL A 112 14.37 -7.67 8.70
CA VAL A 112 13.73 -8.06 9.96
C VAL A 112 14.41 -9.39 10.29
N VAL A 113 15.58 -9.31 10.91
CA VAL A 113 16.09 -10.47 11.64
C VAL A 113 15.35 -10.41 12.96
N GLU A 114 14.39 -11.31 13.14
CA GLU A 114 13.79 -11.54 14.47
C GLU A 114 14.80 -12.20 15.42
N ASP A 115 15.99 -12.54 14.92
CA ASP A 115 17.09 -13.16 15.64
C ASP A 115 18.35 -12.28 15.58
N GLU A 116 18.85 -11.85 16.74
CA GLU A 116 20.06 -11.04 16.86
C GLU A 116 21.31 -11.75 16.27
N ALA A 117 21.27 -13.09 16.17
CA ALA A 117 22.38 -13.91 15.68
C ALA A 117 22.70 -13.70 14.19
N GLU A 118 21.71 -13.64 13.29
CA GLU A 118 22.03 -13.47 11.85
C GLU A 118 22.54 -12.05 11.53
N LEU A 119 22.17 -11.07 12.36
CA LEU A 119 22.61 -9.68 12.23
C LEU A 119 24.10 -9.54 12.56
N LEU A 120 24.56 -10.25 13.59
CA LEU A 120 25.98 -10.30 13.97
C LEU A 120 26.84 -11.07 12.96
N GLU A 121 26.37 -12.19 12.40
CA GLU A 121 27.11 -12.91 11.36
C GLU A 121 27.28 -12.08 10.08
N ALA A 122 26.22 -11.38 9.65
CA ALA A 122 26.26 -10.54 8.47
C ALA A 122 27.25 -9.37 8.61
N LEU A 123 27.37 -8.79 9.81
CA LEU A 123 28.35 -7.75 10.13
C LEU A 123 29.77 -8.30 10.15
N PHE A 124 29.99 -9.44 10.81
CA PHE A 124 31.31 -10.09 10.88
C PHE A 124 31.86 -10.44 9.49
N HIS A 125 31.02 -10.90 8.57
CA HIS A 125 31.44 -11.19 7.20
C HIS A 125 31.65 -9.95 6.32
N ALA A 126 31.03 -8.82 6.66
CA ALA A 126 31.22 -7.56 5.95
C ALA A 126 32.55 -6.88 6.32
N GLU A 127 32.97 -6.97 7.58
CA GLU A 127 34.21 -6.36 8.06
C GLU A 127 35.48 -7.16 7.69
N ASN A 128 35.35 -8.47 7.44
CA ASN A 128 36.47 -9.35 7.09
C ASN A 128 36.67 -9.58 5.59
N ARG A 129 36.02 -8.80 4.72
CA ARG A 129 36.33 -8.73 3.28
C ARG A 129 37.19 -7.50 2.99
N VAL A 130 38.46 -7.57 3.39
CA VAL A 130 39.56 -6.75 2.88
C VAL A 130 40.64 -7.68 2.36
#